data_AF-A0A7J3VD72-F1
#
_entry.id   AF-A0A7J3VD72-F1
#
_cell.length_a   1.000
_cell.length_b   1.000
_cell.length_c   1.000
_cell.angle_alpha   90.00
_cell.angle_beta   90.00
_cell.angle_gamma   90.00
#
_symmetry.space_group_name_H-M   'P 1'
#
loop_
_entity.id
_entity.type
_entity.pdbx_description
1 polymer ?
#
loop_
_entity_poly.entity_id
_entity_poly.type
_entity_poly.pdbx_seq_one_letter_code
_entity_poly.pdbx_strand_id
1 'polypeptide(L)'
;MEDQKPMISNRILILTLLAVLSVYVTLYTISAHQIASRWAFDQDGKGYWRYSGAMTLFPWPTGPKDVLLPVIVRMGIVDEFIYLYLIKTGVLILICLSLWMLTAIYFLKAVLPSFKPLKLLKENKHMAIKFTVQYR
;
A
#
# COMPACT_ATOMS: atom_id res chain seq x y z
N MET A 1 18.85 -31.58 -20.96
CA MET A 1 18.10 -30.35 -21.26
C MET A 1 17.70 -29.75 -19.93
N GLU A 2 18.47 -28.74 -19.52
CA GLU A 2 18.26 -27.93 -18.33
C GLU A 2 16.95 -27.15 -18.43
N ASP A 3 16.16 -27.18 -17.36
CA ASP A 3 15.19 -26.11 -17.08
C ASP A 3 15.17 -25.86 -15.57
N GLN A 4 16.26 -25.25 -15.08
CA GLN A 4 16.23 -24.55 -13.80
C GLN A 4 15.49 -23.22 -13.99
N LYS A 5 14.16 -23.32 -13.99
CA LYS A 5 13.24 -22.18 -13.95
C LYS A 5 13.53 -21.32 -12.71
N PRO A 6 13.81 -20.01 -12.84
CA PRO A 6 14.53 -19.26 -11.82
C PRO A 6 13.67 -18.96 -10.57
N MET A 7 14.06 -19.54 -9.43
CA MET A 7 13.51 -19.28 -8.09
C MET A 7 13.58 -17.80 -7.66
N ILE A 8 14.44 -17.00 -8.30
CA ILE A 8 14.61 -15.56 -8.07
C ILE A 8 13.45 -14.75 -8.68
N SER A 9 12.90 -15.20 -9.81
CA SER A 9 11.87 -14.48 -10.55
C SER A 9 10.59 -14.32 -9.73
N ASN A 10 10.19 -15.36 -8.99
CA ASN A 10 8.98 -15.33 -8.16
C ASN A 10 9.04 -14.28 -7.05
N ARG A 11 10.20 -14.06 -6.43
CA ARG A 11 10.34 -13.05 -5.35
C ARG A 11 10.22 -11.64 -5.90
N ILE A 12 10.85 -11.40 -7.05
CA ILE A 12 10.77 -10.12 -7.76
C ILE A 12 9.34 -9.90 -8.25
N LEU A 13 8.70 -10.91 -8.83
CA LEU A 13 7.30 -10.87 -9.26
C LEU A 13 6.37 -10.51 -8.10
N ILE A 14 6.51 -11.16 -6.94
CA ILE A 14 5.71 -10.86 -5.75
C ILE A 14 5.95 -9.43 -5.31
N LEU A 15 7.20 -8.96 -5.25
CA LEU A 15 7.52 -7.57 -4.88
C LEU A 15 6.92 -6.56 -5.86
N THR A 16 7.04 -6.81 -7.16
CA THR A 16 6.46 -5.95 -8.19
C THR A 16 4.94 -5.92 -8.09
N LEU A 17 4.29 -7.07 -7.90
CA LEU A 17 2.84 -7.16 -7.77
C LEU A 17 2.35 -6.46 -6.50
N LEU A 18 3.09 -6.60 -5.39
CA LEU A 18 2.80 -5.89 -4.14
C LEU A 18 2.96 -4.37 -4.29
N ALA A 19 4.00 -3.92 -5.01
CA ALA A 19 4.24 -2.51 -5.28
C ALA A 19 3.13 -1.91 -6.17
N VAL A 20 2.75 -2.61 -7.26
CA VAL A 20 1.65 -2.18 -8.13
C VAL A 20 0.34 -2.12 -7.36
N LEU A 21 0.04 -3.14 -6.55
CA LEU A 21 -1.15 -3.18 -5.72
C LEU A 21 -1.16 -2.03 -4.69
N SER A 22 -0.01 -1.75 -4.06
CA SER A 22 0.14 -0.64 -3.12
C SER A 22 -0.11 0.71 -3.79
N VAL A 23 0.48 0.94 -4.96
CA VAL A 23 0.26 2.17 -5.75
C VAL A 23 -1.22 2.30 -6.15
N TYR A 24 -1.85 1.21 -6.60
CA TYR A 24 -3.26 1.19 -6.95
C TYR A 24 -4.16 1.54 -5.75
N VAL A 25 -3.94 0.93 -4.59
CA VAL A 25 -4.68 1.22 -3.35
C VAL A 25 -4.44 2.66 -2.90
N THR A 26 -3.23 3.19 -3.06
CA THR A 26 -2.89 4.57 -2.72
C THR A 26 -3.67 5.56 -3.60
N LEU A 27 -3.64 5.36 -4.93
CA LEU A 27 -4.38 6.19 -5.90
C LEU A 27 -5.89 6.13 -5.65
N TYR A 28 -6.41 4.94 -5.39
CA TYR A 28 -7.82 4.75 -5.03
C TYR A 28 -8.17 5.49 -3.74
N THR A 29 -7.32 5.42 -2.72
CA THR A 29 -7.54 6.10 -1.42
C THR A 29 -7.57 7.62 -1.61
N ILE A 30 -6.62 8.19 -2.35
CA ILE A 30 -6.55 9.62 -2.60
C ILE A 30 -7.79 10.10 -3.34
N SER A 31 -8.13 9.44 -4.45
CA SER A 31 -9.28 9.82 -5.28
C SER A 31 -10.61 9.66 -4.54
N ALA A 32 -10.78 8.58 -3.79
CA ALA A 32 -11.95 8.36 -2.94
C ALA A 32 -12.06 9.45 -1.87
N HIS A 33 -10.96 9.81 -1.20
CA HIS A 33 -10.98 10.84 -0.17
C HIS A 33 -11.22 12.25 -0.72
N GLN A 34 -10.70 12.56 -1.91
CA GLN A 34 -10.97 13.82 -2.60
C GLN A 34 -12.44 13.96 -3.01
N ILE A 35 -13.06 12.89 -3.50
CA ILE A 35 -14.47 12.92 -3.89
C ILE A 35 -15.36 12.98 -2.64
N ALA A 36 -15.05 12.16 -1.64
CA ALA A 36 -15.72 12.15 -0.35
C ALA A 36 -15.71 13.54 0.32
N SER A 37 -14.54 14.16 0.47
CA SER A 37 -14.42 15.45 1.16
C SER A 37 -15.13 16.61 0.46
N ARG A 38 -15.24 16.57 -0.88
CA ARG A 38 -15.87 17.64 -1.66
C ARG A 38 -17.38 17.45 -1.84
N TRP A 39 -17.82 16.22 -2.03
CA TRP A 39 -19.17 15.93 -2.55
C TRP A 39 -20.01 15.05 -1.64
N ALA A 40 -19.41 14.34 -0.69
CA ALA A 40 -20.15 13.54 0.28
C ALA A 40 -20.50 14.37 1.51
N PHE A 41 -21.67 14.08 2.07
CA PHE A 41 -22.14 14.62 3.34
C PHE A 41 -22.72 13.49 4.18
N ASP A 42 -22.43 13.51 5.47
CA ASP A 42 -22.97 12.57 6.45
C ASP A 42 -24.15 13.24 7.13
N GLN A 43 -25.34 12.63 7.04
CA GLN A 43 -26.51 13.06 7.78
C GLN A 43 -27.12 11.83 8.48
N ASP A 44 -27.31 11.91 9.79
CA ASP A 44 -27.91 10.83 10.60
C ASP A 44 -27.22 9.46 10.43
N GLY A 45 -25.89 9.46 10.29
CA GLY A 45 -25.10 8.23 10.11
C GLY A 45 -25.27 7.55 8.75
N LYS A 46 -25.87 8.25 7.78
CA LYS A 46 -26.04 7.79 6.40
C LYS A 46 -25.26 8.68 5.44
N GLY A 47 -24.71 8.06 4.39
CA GLY A 47 -23.96 8.75 3.35
C GLY A 47 -24.89 9.35 2.29
N TYR A 48 -24.74 10.65 2.03
CA TYR A 48 -25.46 11.35 0.96
C TYR A 48 -24.50 12.08 0.02
N TRP A 49 -24.87 12.14 -1.25
CA TRP A 49 -24.25 13.00 -2.24
C TRP A 49 -24.90 14.39 -2.20
N ARG A 50 -24.09 15.44 -2.26
CA ARG A 50 -24.57 16.83 -2.31
C ARG A 50 -25.23 17.22 -3.64
N TYR A 51 -25.05 16.41 -4.68
CA TYR A 51 -25.54 16.69 -6.02
C TYR A 51 -26.09 15.43 -6.69
N SER A 52 -27.05 15.61 -7.60
CA SER A 52 -27.71 14.54 -8.37
C SER A 52 -26.83 13.89 -9.45
N GLY A 53 -25.56 14.25 -9.55
CA GLY A 53 -24.66 13.64 -10.52
C GLY A 53 -24.47 12.15 -10.22
N ALA A 54 -24.37 11.32 -11.27
CA ALA A 54 -24.05 9.90 -11.16
C ALA A 54 -22.63 9.70 -10.59
N MET A 55 -22.50 9.87 -9.28
CA MET A 55 -21.28 9.65 -8.52
C MET A 55 -21.28 8.23 -7.97
N THR A 56 -20.14 7.58 -8.06
CA THR A 56 -19.95 6.26 -7.47
C THR A 56 -18.54 6.15 -6.92
N LEU A 57 -18.40 5.43 -5.82
CA LEU A 57 -17.10 5.08 -5.24
C LEU A 57 -16.59 3.76 -5.82
N PHE A 58 -17.48 2.95 -6.42
CA PHE A 58 -17.17 1.62 -6.92
C PHE A 58 -17.41 1.51 -8.43
N PRO A 59 -16.53 0.84 -9.21
CA PRO A 59 -15.24 0.24 -8.83
C PRO A 59 -14.08 1.25 -8.77
N TRP A 60 -14.25 2.45 -9.34
CA TRP A 60 -13.30 3.56 -9.24
C TRP A 60 -14.05 4.84 -8.85
N PRO A 61 -13.53 5.60 -7.88
CA PRO A 61 -14.20 6.80 -7.40
C PRO A 61 -14.26 7.82 -8.53
N THR A 62 -15.48 8.06 -9.00
CA THR A 62 -15.73 8.89 -10.18
C THR A 62 -16.61 10.06 -9.79
N GLY A 63 -16.13 11.25 -10.14
CA GLY A 63 -16.86 12.48 -9.93
C GLY A 63 -18.10 12.58 -10.82
N PRO A 64 -18.95 13.60 -10.55
CA PRO A 64 -20.15 13.86 -11.34
C PRO A 64 -19.80 14.06 -12.82
N LYS A 65 -20.38 13.24 -13.69
CA LYS A 65 -20.21 13.36 -15.15
C LYS A 65 -21.28 14.23 -15.82
N ASP A 66 -22.42 14.43 -15.14
CA ASP A 66 -23.60 15.13 -15.65
C ASP A 66 -23.88 16.44 -14.91
N VAL A 67 -24.92 17.15 -15.37
CA VAL A 67 -25.38 18.44 -14.82
C VAL A 67 -25.56 18.36 -13.31
N LEU A 68 -24.79 19.20 -12.61
CA LEU A 68 -24.77 19.30 -11.15
C LEU A 68 -25.99 20.05 -10.63
N LEU A 69 -27.09 19.32 -10.46
CA LEU A 69 -28.23 19.84 -9.71
C LEU A 69 -27.97 19.66 -8.21
N PRO A 70 -28.04 20.73 -7.40
CA PRO A 70 -27.87 20.67 -5.95
C PRO A 70 -29.09 20.00 -5.32
N VAL A 71 -29.11 18.68 -5.39
CA VAL A 71 -30.14 17.82 -4.81
C VAL A 71 -29.41 16.79 -3.95
N ILE A 72 -29.91 16.61 -2.73
CA ILE A 72 -29.38 15.62 -1.80
C ILE A 72 -29.85 14.25 -2.29
N VAL A 73 -28.91 13.44 -2.77
CA VAL A 73 -29.20 12.08 -3.25
C VAL A 73 -28.56 11.08 -2.29
N ARG A 74 -29.34 10.10 -1.86
CA ARG A 74 -28.83 9.03 -1.00
C ARG A 74 -27.80 8.19 -1.75
N MET A 75 -26.67 7.90 -1.11
CA MET A 75 -25.67 6.99 -1.69
C MET A 75 -26.28 5.59 -1.88
N GLY A 76 -25.78 4.85 -2.88
CA GLY A 76 -26.07 3.43 -2.97
C GLY A 76 -25.54 2.69 -1.73
N ILE A 77 -26.15 1.56 -1.36
CA ILE A 77 -25.79 0.80 -0.15
C ILE A 77 -24.29 0.44 -0.11
N VAL A 78 -23.72 0.09 -1.27
CA VAL A 78 -22.29 -0.25 -1.42
C VAL A 78 -21.41 0.98 -1.22
N ASP A 79 -21.76 2.09 -1.85
CA ASP A 79 -21.03 3.36 -1.74
C ASP A 79 -21.11 3.93 -0.31
N GLU A 80 -22.28 3.82 0.33
CA GLU A 80 -22.53 4.20 1.71
C GLU A 80 -21.62 3.41 2.68
N PHE A 81 -21.53 2.09 2.49
CA PHE A 81 -20.63 1.25 3.29
C PHE A 81 -19.16 1.63 3.09
N ILE A 82 -18.73 1.86 1.85
CA ILE A 82 -17.36 2.29 1.54
C ILE A 82 -17.07 3.66 2.18
N TYR A 83 -17.98 4.62 2.09
CA TYR A 83 -17.77 5.94 2.66
C TYR A 83 -17.69 5.90 4.20
N LEU A 84 -18.66 5.25 4.86
CA LEU A 84 -18.74 5.20 6.33
C LEU A 84 -17.65 4.34 6.96
N TYR A 85 -17.31 3.20 6.37
CA TYR A 85 -16.35 2.26 6.98
C TYR A 85 -14.93 2.40 6.42
N LEU A 86 -14.76 2.60 5.11
CA LEU A 86 -13.41 2.66 4.53
C LEU A 86 -12.82 4.07 4.64
N ILE A 87 -13.60 5.10 4.34
CA ILE A 87 -13.12 6.49 4.28
C ILE A 87 -13.19 7.15 5.67
N LYS A 88 -14.37 7.19 6.30
CA LYS A 88 -14.57 7.89 7.58
C LYS A 88 -13.80 7.24 8.73
N THR A 89 -13.68 5.91 8.76
CA THR A 89 -12.88 5.20 9.77
C THR A 89 -11.38 5.21 9.47
N GLY A 90 -10.96 5.68 8.29
CA GLY A 90 -9.54 5.69 7.90
C GLY A 90 -8.93 4.30 7.69
N VAL A 91 -9.76 3.26 7.58
CA VAL A 91 -9.31 1.87 7.36
C VAL A 91 -8.50 1.75 6.06
N LEU A 92 -8.87 2.53 5.04
CA LEU A 92 -8.14 2.57 3.77
C LEU A 92 -6.69 3.06 3.93
N ILE A 93 -6.48 4.04 4.82
CA ILE A 93 -5.14 4.56 5.14
C ILE A 93 -4.35 3.49 5.90
N LEU A 94 -4.98 2.79 6.86
CA LEU A 94 -4.35 1.69 7.59
C LEU A 94 -3.94 0.53 6.67
N ILE A 95 -4.79 0.15 5.72
CA ILE A 95 -4.47 -0.87 4.71
C ILE A 95 -3.29 -0.40 3.85
N CYS A 96 -3.31 0.85 3.38
CA CYS A 96 -2.23 1.43 2.60
C CYS A 96 -0.89 1.42 3.38
N LEU A 97 -0.88 1.88 4.63
CA LEU A 97 0.30 1.86 5.48
C LEU A 97 0.81 0.44 5.73
N SER A 98 -0.10 -0.52 5.93
CA SER A 98 0.25 -1.92 6.15
C SER A 98 0.89 -2.54 4.91
N LEU A 99 0.38 -2.25 3.70
CA LEU A 99 0.98 -2.71 2.45
C LEU A 99 2.40 -2.12 2.24
N TRP A 100 2.58 -0.84 2.53
CA TRP A 100 3.89 -0.20 2.44
C TRP A 100 4.87 -0.76 3.47
N MET A 101 4.43 -0.99 4.71
CA MET A 101 5.25 -1.62 5.75
C MET A 101 5.68 -3.03 5.35
N LEU A 102 4.76 -3.85 4.82
CA LEU A 102 5.10 -5.17 4.32
C LEU A 102 6.13 -5.08 3.19
N THR A 103 5.89 -4.21 2.19
CA THR A 103 6.81 -4.00 1.07
C THR A 103 8.21 -3.59 1.56
N ALA A 104 8.29 -2.66 2.51
CA ALA A 104 9.55 -2.22 3.12
C ALA A 104 10.24 -3.35 3.90
N ILE A 105 9.50 -4.15 4.66
CA ILE A 105 10.05 -5.30 5.40
C ILE A 105 10.60 -6.36 4.43
N TYR A 106 9.88 -6.68 3.36
CA TYR A 106 10.35 -7.63 2.35
C TYR A 106 11.59 -7.11 1.62
N PHE A 107 11.61 -5.81 1.29
CA PHE A 107 12.78 -5.17 0.70
C PHE A 107 13.98 -5.20 1.65
N LEU A 108 13.80 -4.82 2.91
CA LEU A 108 14.83 -4.89 3.93
C LEU A 108 15.33 -6.33 4.11
N LYS A 109 14.46 -7.33 4.14
CA LYS A 109 14.86 -8.74 4.21
C LYS A 109 15.62 -9.23 2.99
N ALA A 110 15.39 -8.66 1.81
CA ALA A 110 16.14 -8.98 0.59
C ALA A 110 17.50 -8.28 0.55
N VAL A 111 17.59 -7.07 1.10
CA VAL A 111 18.81 -6.24 1.11
C VAL A 111 19.74 -6.56 2.30
N LEU A 112 19.20 -6.84 3.49
CA LEU A 112 19.98 -7.22 4.68
C LEU A 112 20.96 -8.40 4.47
N PRO A 113 20.62 -9.48 3.76
CA PRO A 113 21.59 -10.55 3.49
C PRO A 113 22.75 -10.09 2.59
N SER A 114 22.56 -9.06 1.76
CA SER A 114 23.66 -8.43 0.99
C SER A 114 24.57 -7.59 1.89
N PHE A 115 24.06 -7.07 3.01
CA PHE A 115 24.84 -6.34 4.03
C PHE A 115 25.40 -7.27 5.13
N LYS A 116 25.78 -8.50 4.79
CA LYS A 116 26.60 -9.37 5.64
C LYS A 116 28.13 -9.24 5.46
N PRO A 117 28.80 -8.06 5.32
CA PRO A 117 30.26 -8.05 5.43
C PRO A 117 30.75 -8.04 6.90
N LEU A 118 29.90 -7.81 7.91
CA LEU A 118 30.40 -7.64 9.28
C LEU A 118 30.79 -8.93 10.02
N LYS A 119 30.30 -10.10 9.57
CA LYS A 119 30.70 -11.38 10.19
C LYS A 119 32.11 -11.81 9.79
N LEU A 120 32.50 -11.54 8.54
CA LEU A 120 33.85 -11.85 8.03
C LEU A 120 34.92 -10.92 8.59
N LEU A 121 34.60 -9.65 8.85
CA LEU A 121 35.56 -8.69 9.41
C LEU A 121 35.84 -8.95 10.90
N LYS A 122 34.88 -9.53 11.63
CA LYS A 122 35.08 -9.98 13.02
C LYS A 122 35.95 -11.24 13.10
N GLU A 123 35.79 -12.16 12.17
CA GLU A 123 36.58 -13.41 12.13
C GLU A 123 38.03 -13.16 11.71
N ASN A 124 38.25 -12.27 10.73
CA ASN A 124 39.59 -11.94 10.23
C ASN A 124 40.44 -11.18 11.28
N LYS A 125 39.81 -10.33 12.11
CA LYS A 125 40.50 -9.67 13.24
C LYS A 125 40.97 -10.64 14.31
N HIS A 126 40.19 -11.69 14.63
CA HIS A 126 40.60 -12.70 15.60
C HIS A 126 41.76 -13.58 15.07
N MET A 127 41.82 -13.82 13.77
CA MET A 127 42.90 -14.58 13.15
C MET A 127 44.22 -13.76 13.12
N ALA A 128 44.15 -12.47 12.78
CA ALA A 128 45.31 -11.58 12.79
C ALA A 128 45.96 -11.45 14.18
N ILE A 129 45.17 -11.42 15.25
CA ILE A 129 45.69 -11.33 16.64
C ILE A 129 46.40 -12.63 17.05
N LYS A 130 45.94 -13.80 16.59
CA LYS A 130 46.63 -15.07 16.86
C LYS A 130 48.00 -15.16 16.19
N PHE A 131 48.14 -14.62 14.99
CA PHE A 131 49.45 -14.61 14.28
C PHE A 131 50.48 -13.72 14.97
N THR A 132 50.09 -12.58 15.52
CA THR A 132 51.05 -11.66 16.20
C THR A 132 51.56 -12.20 17.54
N VAL A 133 50.79 -13.05 18.23
CA VAL A 133 51.19 -13.65 19.51
C VAL A 133 52.08 -14.88 19.34
N GLN A 134 52.00 -15.58 18.20
CA GLN A 134 52.79 -16.79 17.94
C GLN A 134 54.24 -16.52 17.49
N TYR A 135 54.56 -15.28 17.10
CA TYR A 135 55.90 -14.88 16.63
C TYR A 135 56.65 -13.96 17.60
N ARG A 136 56.20 -13.86 18.85
CA ARG A 136 56.92 -13.15 19.93
C ARG A 136 57.40 -14.13 20.98
#